data_AF-A0A349YBQ2-F1
#
_entry.id   AF-A0A349YBQ2-F1
#
_cell.length_a   1.000
_cell.length_b   1.000
_cell.length_c   1.000
_cell.angle_alpha   90.00
_cell.angle_beta   90.00
_cell.angle_gamma   90.00
#
_symmetry.space_group_name_H-M   'P 1'
#
loop_
_entity.id
_entity.type
_entity.pdbx_description
1 polymer ?
#
loop_
_entity_poly.entity_id
_entity_poly.type
_entity_poly.pdbx_seq_one_letter_code
_entity_poly.pdbx_strand_id
1 'polypeptide(L)'
;MKNSPQIIEGYVSHERVSPRIHSLKSKTFYLRIPIRSLLLDRGRNQPSHGNWIFGINRKSLISIHNEDHGSGDNIKNWLSETLKNNNLEDTVDGEIWLTCFPRVMGYQFKPVSFWFCENKDNELVAVLA
;
A
#
# COMPACT_ATOMS: atom_id res chain seq x y z
N MET A 1 10.50 -17.17 -2.67
CA MET A 1 9.10 -17.49 -2.30
C MET A 1 8.23 -16.35 -2.82
N LYS A 2 7.06 -16.60 -3.43
CA LYS A 2 6.19 -15.49 -3.88
C LYS A 2 5.51 -14.87 -2.67
N ASN A 3 5.78 -13.60 -2.40
CA ASN A 3 5.08 -12.86 -1.36
C ASN A 3 3.60 -12.73 -1.73
N SER A 4 2.72 -12.87 -0.74
CA SER A 4 1.27 -12.75 -0.91
C SER A 4 0.72 -11.51 -0.20
N PRO A 5 -0.39 -10.92 -0.67
CA PRO A 5 -1.13 -9.92 0.08
C PRO A 5 -1.45 -10.38 1.50
N GLN A 6 -1.40 -9.45 2.46
CA GLN A 6 -1.71 -9.70 3.86
C GLN A 6 -2.80 -8.73 4.33
N ILE A 7 -3.72 -9.25 5.16
CA ILE A 7 -4.65 -8.42 5.94
C ILE A 7 -4.01 -8.25 7.30
N ILE A 8 -3.90 -7.00 7.74
CA ILE A 8 -3.38 -6.68 9.06
C ILE A 8 -4.50 -6.06 9.86
N GLU A 9 -4.77 -6.63 11.04
CA GLU A 9 -5.79 -6.14 11.96
C GLU A 9 -5.17 -5.14 12.94
N GLY A 10 -5.95 -4.12 13.30
CA GLY A 10 -5.48 -3.10 14.22
C GLY A 10 -6.63 -2.33 14.86
N TYR A 11 -6.26 -1.26 15.55
CA TYR A 11 -7.21 -0.34 16.17
C TYR A 11 -6.91 1.08 15.70
N VAL A 12 -7.94 1.82 15.33
CA VAL A 12 -7.87 3.28 15.25
C VAL A 12 -8.46 3.82 16.52
N SER A 13 -7.70 4.62 17.24
CA SER A 13 -8.18 5.34 18.41
C SER A 13 -8.00 6.83 18.23
N HIS A 14 -8.97 7.59 18.73
CA HIS A 14 -8.88 9.03 18.82
C HIS A 14 -9.30 9.45 20.21
N GLU A 15 -8.45 10.21 20.88
CA GLU A 15 -8.73 10.78 22.19
C GLU A 15 -8.73 12.30 22.10
N ARG A 16 -9.86 12.90 22.48
CA ARG A 16 -10.01 14.34 22.63
C ARG A 16 -9.95 14.65 24.11
N VAL A 17 -8.97 15.45 24.53
CA VAL A 17 -8.75 15.80 25.95
C VAL A 17 -9.48 17.08 26.38
N SER A 18 -9.92 17.91 25.44
CA SER A 18 -10.61 19.19 25.68
C SER A 18 -11.58 19.51 24.54
N PRO A 19 -12.71 20.23 24.75
CA PRO A 19 -13.24 20.75 26.03
C PRO A 19 -13.93 19.69 26.91
N ARG A 20 -14.17 18.49 26.39
CA ARG A 20 -14.66 17.33 27.15
C ARG A 20 -13.86 16.12 26.73
N ILE A 21 -13.42 15.33 27.71
CA ILE A 21 -12.70 14.08 27.47
C ILE A 21 -13.62 13.13 26.70
N HIS A 22 -13.15 12.65 25.55
CA HIS A 22 -13.83 11.65 24.74
C HIS A 22 -12.81 10.78 24.04
N SER A 23 -12.92 9.47 24.23
CA SER A 23 -12.08 8.49 23.56
C SER A 23 -12.96 7.57 22.71
N LEU A 24 -12.56 7.37 21.46
CA LEU A 24 -13.13 6.40 20.54
C LEU A 24 -12.03 5.40 20.20
N LYS A 25 -12.32 4.10 20.26
CA LYS A 25 -11.42 3.04 19.80
C LYS A 25 -12.21 2.04 18.98
N SER A 26 -11.83 1.89 17.72
CA SER A 26 -12.51 1.02 16.76
C SER A 26 -11.53 0.02 16.16
N LYS A 27 -11.98 -1.23 16.01
CA LYS A 27 -11.25 -2.22 15.23
C LYS A 27 -11.21 -1.78 13.77
N THR A 28 -10.09 -2.04 13.13
CA THR A 28 -9.92 -1.79 11.70
C THR A 28 -9.00 -2.84 11.08
N PHE A 29 -8.85 -2.78 9.78
CA PHE A 29 -7.83 -3.52 9.06
C PHE A 29 -7.19 -2.65 7.98
N TYR A 30 -5.95 -2.97 7.67
CA TYR A 30 -5.22 -2.42 6.54
C TYR A 30 -4.65 -3.58 5.71
N LEU A 31 -4.27 -3.29 4.48
CA LEU A 31 -3.64 -4.26 3.61
C LEU A 31 -2.15 -4.00 3.54
N ARG A 32 -1.36 -5.08 3.55
CA ARG A 32 0.06 -5.07 3.21
C ARG A 32 0.26 -5.85 1.91
N ILE A 33 0.62 -5.15 0.84
CA ILE A 33 0.64 -5.66 -0.52
C ILE A 33 2.08 -5.73 -1.03
N PRO A 34 2.55 -6.90 -1.50
CA PRO A 34 3.88 -7.03 -2.09
C PRO A 34 3.89 -6.55 -3.54
N ILE A 35 4.40 -5.36 -3.77
CA ILE A 35 4.25 -4.61 -5.03
C ILE A 35 5.20 -5.13 -6.09
N ARG A 36 6.42 -5.53 -5.72
CA ARG A 36 7.35 -6.12 -6.68
C ARG A 36 6.83 -7.48 -7.16
N SER A 37 6.43 -8.35 -6.23
CA SER A 37 5.85 -9.65 -6.57
C SER A 37 4.55 -9.59 -7.38
N LEU A 38 3.68 -8.61 -7.12
CA LEU A 38 2.34 -8.56 -7.75
C LEU A 38 2.28 -7.68 -8.98
N LEU A 39 2.93 -6.52 -8.91
CA LEU A 39 2.86 -5.53 -9.96
C LEU A 39 4.09 -5.63 -10.83
N LEU A 40 5.32 -5.47 -10.30
CA LEU A 40 6.51 -5.25 -11.13
C LEU A 40 6.76 -6.39 -12.15
N ASP A 41 6.56 -7.65 -11.78
CA ASP A 41 6.71 -8.81 -12.69
C ASP A 41 5.71 -8.82 -13.87
N ARG A 42 4.64 -8.03 -13.81
CA ARG A 42 3.56 -8.04 -14.81
C ARG A 42 3.66 -6.86 -15.78
N GLY A 43 4.56 -6.92 -16.76
CA GLY A 43 4.59 -6.05 -17.96
C GLY A 43 4.44 -4.53 -17.77
N ARG A 44 4.39 -3.76 -18.88
CA ARG A 44 4.15 -2.29 -18.83
C ARG A 44 2.68 -1.93 -18.68
N ASN A 45 1.78 -2.67 -19.33
CA ASN A 45 0.35 -2.50 -19.13
C ASN A 45 -0.01 -3.23 -17.83
N GLN A 46 -0.41 -2.49 -16.80
CA GLN A 46 -0.96 -3.09 -15.58
C GLN A 46 -2.46 -3.39 -15.82
N PRO A 47 -2.87 -4.59 -16.25
CA PRO A 47 -4.27 -4.92 -16.28
C PRO A 47 -4.84 -4.86 -14.86
N SER A 48 -6.11 -4.49 -14.79
CA SER A 48 -6.91 -4.76 -13.61
C SER A 48 -6.75 -6.24 -13.21
N HIS A 49 -6.48 -6.49 -11.92
CA HIS A 49 -6.27 -7.84 -11.42
C HIS A 49 -7.22 -8.15 -10.27
N GLY A 50 -7.53 -9.43 -10.08
CA GLY A 50 -8.41 -9.92 -9.02
C GLY A 50 -9.81 -10.27 -9.51
N ASN A 51 -10.73 -10.40 -8.57
CA ASN A 51 -12.11 -10.86 -8.78
C ASN A 51 -13.11 -9.82 -8.21
N TRP A 52 -14.34 -10.23 -7.87
CA TRP A 52 -15.34 -9.31 -7.32
C TRP A 52 -15.14 -9.01 -5.82
N ILE A 53 -14.39 -9.85 -5.10
CA ILE A 53 -14.08 -9.69 -3.66
C ILE A 53 -12.87 -8.79 -3.48
N PHE A 54 -11.74 -9.13 -4.12
CA PHE A 54 -10.51 -8.36 -4.04
C PHE A 54 -9.99 -7.98 -5.43
N GLY A 55 -9.59 -6.72 -5.62
CA GLY A 55 -9.10 -6.25 -6.90
C GLY A 55 -8.07 -5.12 -6.83
N ILE A 56 -7.19 -5.09 -7.81
CA ILE A 56 -6.23 -4.00 -8.05
C ILE A 56 -6.63 -3.30 -9.35
N ASN A 57 -6.79 -1.98 -9.31
CA ASN A 57 -7.26 -1.13 -10.40
C ASN A 57 -8.61 -1.60 -11.01
N ARG A 58 -9.50 -2.17 -10.19
CA ARG A 58 -10.84 -2.61 -10.60
C ARG A 58 -11.86 -2.45 -9.49
N LYS A 59 -13.13 -2.36 -9.89
CA LYS A 59 -14.27 -2.43 -8.95
C LYS A 59 -14.31 -3.80 -8.28
N SER A 60 -14.30 -3.82 -6.96
CA SER A 60 -14.39 -5.00 -6.08
C SER A 60 -14.92 -4.58 -4.72
N LEU A 61 -15.34 -5.54 -3.88
CA LEU A 61 -15.73 -5.25 -2.49
C LEU A 61 -14.57 -4.62 -1.71
N ILE A 62 -13.35 -5.11 -1.92
CA ILE A 62 -12.12 -4.55 -1.39
C ILE A 62 -11.22 -4.26 -2.59
N SER A 63 -10.84 -3.01 -2.80
CA SER A 63 -9.98 -2.65 -3.93
C SER A 63 -8.87 -1.67 -3.59
N ILE A 64 -7.83 -1.71 -4.41
CA ILE A 64 -6.70 -0.78 -4.40
C ILE A 64 -6.62 -0.16 -5.79
N HIS A 65 -6.46 1.16 -5.87
CA HIS A 65 -6.29 1.85 -7.14
C HIS A 65 -5.01 2.68 -7.14
N ASN A 66 -4.37 2.75 -8.29
CA ASN A 66 -3.18 3.55 -8.52
C ASN A 66 -3.40 5.03 -8.13
N GLU A 67 -4.58 5.58 -8.45
CA GLU A 67 -4.99 6.96 -8.11
C GLU A 67 -5.03 7.28 -6.62
N ASP A 68 -4.98 6.24 -5.76
CA ASP A 68 -5.03 6.37 -4.31
C ASP A 68 -3.65 6.52 -3.67
N HIS A 69 -2.57 6.32 -4.43
CA HIS A 69 -1.22 6.17 -3.89
C HIS A 69 -0.18 6.93 -4.72
N GLY A 70 0.89 7.40 -4.05
CA GLY A 70 2.00 8.09 -4.72
C GLY A 70 1.54 9.33 -5.47
N SER A 71 1.97 9.48 -6.74
CA SER A 71 1.50 10.57 -7.61
C SER A 71 0.07 10.41 -8.12
N GLY A 72 -0.59 9.27 -7.86
CA GLY A 72 -1.89 8.91 -8.43
C GLY A 72 -1.81 8.30 -9.84
N ASP A 73 -0.60 8.22 -10.42
CA ASP A 73 -0.36 7.57 -11.70
C ASP A 73 0.04 6.10 -11.49
N ASN A 74 0.65 5.51 -12.52
CA ASN A 74 1.18 4.16 -12.46
C ASN A 74 2.21 4.01 -11.31
N ILE A 75 1.81 3.29 -10.24
CA ILE A 75 2.62 3.01 -9.05
C ILE A 75 4.04 2.53 -9.39
N LYS A 76 4.22 1.71 -10.43
CA LYS A 76 5.54 1.20 -10.79
C LYS A 76 6.47 2.32 -11.27
N ASN A 77 5.95 3.21 -12.12
CA ASN A 77 6.72 4.32 -12.66
C ASN A 77 7.07 5.28 -11.53
N TRP A 78 6.08 5.64 -10.72
CA TRP A 78 6.28 6.52 -9.58
C TRP A 78 7.32 5.95 -8.59
N LEU A 79 7.23 4.68 -8.22
CA LEU A 79 8.24 4.02 -7.36
C LEU A 79 9.62 4.05 -7.99
N SER A 80 9.74 3.65 -9.26
CA SER A 80 11.03 3.61 -9.97
C SER A 80 11.70 4.99 -10.02
N GLU A 81 10.93 6.03 -10.37
CA GLU A 81 11.42 7.40 -10.41
C GLU A 81 11.76 7.92 -9.01
N THR A 82 10.94 7.61 -8.01
CA THR A 82 11.18 8.02 -6.62
C THR A 82 12.46 7.39 -6.08
N LEU A 83 12.68 6.10 -6.30
CA LEU A 83 13.91 5.42 -5.85
C LEU A 83 15.14 5.99 -6.56
N LYS A 84 15.06 6.17 -7.88
CA LYS A 84 16.15 6.73 -8.69
C LYS A 84 16.52 8.16 -8.26
N ASN A 85 15.53 9.00 -8.04
CA ASN A 85 15.73 10.40 -7.61
C ASN A 85 16.37 10.50 -6.22
N ASN A 86 16.31 9.43 -5.42
CA ASN A 86 16.92 9.36 -4.09
C ASN A 86 18.17 8.45 -4.05
N ASN A 87 18.68 7.99 -5.20
CA ASN A 87 19.84 7.08 -5.28
C ASN A 87 19.65 5.77 -4.49
N LEU A 88 18.42 5.23 -4.48
CA LEU A 88 18.05 4.02 -3.75
C LEU A 88 17.76 2.82 -4.68
N GLU A 89 17.88 2.97 -5.99
CA GLU A 89 17.54 1.94 -6.98
C GLU A 89 18.31 0.64 -6.80
N ASP A 90 19.60 0.72 -6.45
CA ASP A 90 20.47 -0.44 -6.22
C ASP A 90 20.38 -0.96 -4.79
N THR A 91 19.91 -0.13 -3.85
CA THR A 91 19.75 -0.52 -2.43
C THR A 91 18.43 -1.25 -2.20
N VAL A 92 17.37 -0.87 -2.92
CA VAL A 92 16.04 -1.50 -2.87
C VAL A 92 15.94 -2.57 -3.96
N ASP A 93 16.70 -3.65 -3.79
CA ASP A 93 16.72 -4.81 -4.68
C ASP A 93 15.78 -5.94 -4.24
N GLY A 94 15.16 -5.82 -3.05
CA GLY A 94 14.17 -6.74 -2.50
C GLY A 94 12.72 -6.36 -2.77
N GLU A 95 11.81 -6.82 -1.90
CA GLU A 95 10.37 -6.55 -2.01
C GLU A 95 10.03 -5.10 -1.61
N ILE A 96 8.94 -4.58 -2.18
CA ILE A 96 8.38 -3.30 -1.76
C ILE A 96 6.96 -3.56 -1.25
N TRP A 97 6.72 -3.32 0.04
CA TRP A 97 5.43 -3.55 0.66
C TRP A 97 4.64 -2.24 0.78
N LEU A 98 3.53 -2.15 0.08
CA LEU A 98 2.54 -1.09 0.29
C LEU A 98 1.67 -1.44 1.49
N THR A 99 1.66 -0.58 2.50
CA THR A 99 0.72 -0.63 3.63
C THR A 99 -0.29 0.50 3.48
N CYS A 100 -1.56 0.14 3.27
CA CYS A 100 -2.61 1.13 3.04
C CYS A 100 -3.99 0.65 3.48
N PHE A 101 -4.93 1.59 3.62
CA PHE A 101 -6.34 1.25 3.73
C PHE A 101 -6.90 1.03 2.33
N PRO A 102 -7.59 -0.10 2.08
CA PRO A 102 -8.24 -0.30 0.79
C PRO A 102 -9.51 0.53 0.69
N ARG A 103 -10.01 0.65 -0.54
CA ARG A 103 -11.40 1.01 -0.75
C ARG A 103 -12.29 -0.15 -0.31
N VAL A 104 -13.35 0.14 0.43
CA VAL A 104 -14.36 -0.84 0.82
C VAL A 104 -15.68 -0.44 0.16
N MET A 105 -16.20 -1.32 -0.71
CA MET A 105 -17.39 -1.06 -1.55
C MET A 105 -17.26 0.24 -2.36
N GLY A 106 -16.04 0.57 -2.79
CA GLY A 106 -15.73 1.80 -3.53
C GLY A 106 -15.56 3.05 -2.66
N TYR A 107 -15.90 3.00 -1.37
CA TYR A 107 -15.64 4.09 -0.44
C TYR A 107 -14.18 4.09 -0.03
N GLN A 108 -13.58 5.27 -0.13
CA GLN A 108 -12.20 5.50 0.25
C GLN A 108 -12.16 6.39 1.48
N PHE A 109 -11.53 5.88 2.53
CA PHE A 109 -10.86 6.74 3.49
C PHE A 109 -9.47 7.00 2.91
N LYS A 110 -8.98 8.25 2.85
CA LYS A 110 -7.62 8.58 2.36
C LYS A 110 -6.63 8.77 3.51
N PRO A 111 -6.23 7.71 4.23
CA PRO A 111 -5.06 7.77 5.08
C PRO A 111 -3.79 7.61 4.23
N VAL A 112 -2.70 8.06 4.81
CA VAL A 112 -1.32 7.89 4.33
C VAL A 112 -1.05 6.48 3.80
N SER A 113 -0.18 6.39 2.79
CA SER A 113 0.29 5.13 2.21
C SER A 113 1.77 4.97 2.53
N PHE A 114 2.14 3.90 3.21
CA PHE A 114 3.53 3.64 3.56
C PHE A 114 4.11 2.55 2.68
N TRP A 115 5.29 2.80 2.12
CA TRP A 115 6.02 1.85 1.30
C TRP A 115 7.26 1.40 2.04
N PHE A 116 7.29 0.14 2.46
CA PHE A 116 8.43 -0.46 3.13
C PHE A 116 9.29 -1.16 2.08
N CYS A 117 10.48 -0.62 1.87
CA CYS A 117 11.41 -1.07 0.85
C CYS A 117 12.46 -1.97 1.47
N GLU A 118 12.52 -3.23 1.03
CA GLU A 118 13.46 -4.24 1.51
C GLU A 118 14.62 -4.43 0.51
N ASN A 119 15.79 -4.85 0.99
CA ASN A 119 16.85 -5.41 0.15
C ASN A 119 16.65 -6.92 -0.06
N LYS A 120 17.49 -7.55 -0.88
CA LYS A 120 17.47 -9.01 -1.16
C LYS A 120 17.67 -9.87 0.09
N ASP A 121 18.27 -9.32 1.14
CA ASP A 121 18.51 -9.98 2.42
C ASP A 121 17.30 -9.84 3.37
N ASN A 122 16.19 -9.24 2.89
CA ASN A 122 14.94 -8.94 3.60
C ASN A 122 15.09 -7.89 4.72
N GLU A 123 16.11 -7.04 4.64
CA GLU A 123 16.29 -5.93 5.56
C GLU A 123 15.53 -4.71 5.07
N LEU A 124 14.85 -4.01 5.98
CA LEU A 124 14.21 -2.74 5.68
C LEU A 124 15.27 -1.65 5.48
N VAL A 125 15.39 -1.15 4.25
CA VAL A 125 16.41 -0.17 3.86
C VAL A 125 15.83 1.22 3.61
N ALA A 126 14.54 1.34 3.33
CA ALA A 126 13.87 2.63 3.18
C ALA A 126 12.37 2.56 3.50
N VAL A 127 11.80 3.70 3.88
CA VAL A 127 10.36 3.90 4.03
C VAL A 127 9.96 5.14 3.25
N LEU A 128 8.99 5.02 2.33
CA LEU A 128 8.38 6.16 1.64
C LEU A 128 6.99 6.41 2.26
N ALA A 129 6.66 7.68 2.55
CA ALA A 129 5.43 8.10 3.22
C ALA A 129 4.79 9.30 2.51
#